data_AF-A0A183F2Z0-F1
#
_entry.id   AF-A0A183F2Z0-F1
#
_cell.length_a   1.000
_cell.length_b   1.000
_cell.length_c   1.000
_cell.angle_alpha   90.00
_cell.angle_beta   90.00
_cell.angle_gamma   90.00
#
_symmetry.space_group_name_H-M   'P 1'
#
loop_
_entity.id
_entity.type
_entity.pdbx_description
1 polymer ?
#
loop_
_entity_poly.entity_id
_entity_poly.type
_entity_poly.pdbx_seq_one_letter_code
_entity_poly.pdbx_strand_id
1 'polypeptide(L)'
;MMIGEFKFYLLPLHSAEGSVLVDVLHTPDLLFPVGSSLREQCAKGAVVTKLIQHCKTLMQNKQDNLCTRVLQTLCRMCSCTKQNFSEQGQQLRLKLLQRYFGPHGRLERHQTLADGLEGLKSSSHQEKEFEMRIEERSLYDIQCRLNDAGASDLVIDIITNEPSREIFIKAIHLAKALLLEGNDRVQQSFYNRLKKKDAHEPFFKAISHRIQTAQNRLKSDMMSCNENKPRGGKLLFYLTVV
;
A
#
# COMPACT_ATOMS: atom_id res chain seq x y z
N MET A 1 -15.38 4.28 -30.96
CA MET A 1 -14.06 3.62 -31.00
C MET A 1 -12.97 4.38 -30.21
N MET A 2 -12.98 5.72 -30.17
CA MET A 2 -11.88 6.54 -29.61
C MET A 2 -11.70 6.51 -28.07
N ILE A 3 -12.76 6.40 -27.27
CA ILE A 3 -12.67 6.42 -25.78
C ILE A 3 -11.99 5.16 -25.22
N GLY A 4 -12.19 4.01 -25.87
CA GLY A 4 -11.56 2.75 -25.47
C GLY A 4 -10.04 2.80 -25.62
N GLU A 5 -9.57 3.26 -26.77
CA GLU A 5 -8.14 3.42 -27.05
C GLU A 5 -7.49 4.43 -26.10
N PHE A 6 -8.15 5.56 -25.84
CA PHE A 6 -7.66 6.56 -24.88
C PHE A 6 -7.48 5.97 -23.47
N LYS A 7 -8.37 5.08 -23.03
CA LYS A 7 -8.25 4.38 -21.75
C LYS A 7 -7.04 3.43 -21.73
N PHE A 8 -6.74 2.74 -22.82
CA PHE A 8 -5.55 1.88 -22.91
C PHE A 8 -4.25 2.67 -22.81
N TYR A 9 -4.18 3.87 -23.42
CA TYR A 9 -3.00 4.73 -23.31
C TYR A 9 -2.87 5.42 -21.95
N LEU A 10 -3.98 5.86 -21.35
CA LEU A 10 -3.94 6.59 -20.07
C LEU A 10 -3.77 5.71 -18.84
N LEU A 11 -4.32 4.49 -18.82
CA LEU A 11 -4.27 3.65 -17.61
C LEU A 11 -2.84 3.37 -17.12
N PRO A 12 -1.86 3.05 -17.98
CA PRO A 12 -0.46 2.92 -17.57
C PRO A 12 0.11 4.21 -16.98
N LEU A 13 -0.18 5.36 -17.60
CA LEU A 13 0.30 6.66 -17.14
C LEU A 13 -0.32 7.07 -15.81
N HIS A 14 -1.63 6.86 -15.63
CA HIS A 14 -2.32 7.11 -14.38
C HIS A 14 -1.79 6.21 -13.24
N SER A 15 -1.43 4.96 -13.57
CA SER A 15 -0.81 4.05 -12.61
C SER A 15 0.58 4.52 -12.20
N ALA A 16 1.37 5.03 -13.15
CA ALA A 16 2.67 5.62 -12.90
C ALA A 16 2.58 6.92 -12.08
N GLU A 17 1.62 7.80 -12.38
CA GLU A 17 1.37 9.00 -11.57
C GLU A 17 0.97 8.62 -10.14
N GLY A 18 0.09 7.62 -9.98
CA GLY A 18 -0.33 7.12 -8.68
C GLY A 18 0.80 6.47 -7.87
N SER A 19 1.84 5.93 -8.51
CA SER A 19 3.00 5.34 -7.83
C SER A 19 3.96 6.40 -7.27
N VAL A 20 4.00 7.59 -7.87
CA VAL A 20 4.78 8.74 -7.36
C VAL A 20 4.35 9.10 -5.94
N LEU A 21 3.05 9.02 -5.62
CA LEU A 21 2.58 9.27 -4.25
C LEU A 21 3.20 8.28 -3.24
N VAL A 22 3.31 7.02 -3.62
CA VAL A 22 3.92 5.98 -2.77
C VAL A 22 5.41 6.24 -2.60
N ASP A 23 6.10 6.63 -3.67
CA ASP A 23 7.52 7.01 -3.63
C ASP A 23 7.77 8.19 -2.68
N VAL A 24 6.93 9.22 -2.74
CA VAL A 24 6.98 10.38 -1.85
C VAL A 24 6.72 9.99 -0.40
N LEU A 25 5.76 9.11 -0.14
CA LEU A 25 5.44 8.67 1.22
C LEU A 25 6.52 7.78 1.84
N HIS A 26 7.34 7.12 1.03
CA HIS A 26 8.46 6.32 1.54
C HIS A 26 9.67 7.19 1.94
N THR A 27 9.91 8.31 1.26
CA THR A 27 10.98 9.29 1.57
C THR A 27 10.42 10.71 1.62
N PRO A 28 9.56 11.01 2.61
CA PRO A 28 8.97 12.34 2.74
C PRO A 28 9.96 13.39 3.24
N ASP A 29 11.09 12.96 3.82
CA ASP A 29 12.17 13.81 4.33
C ASP A 29 12.84 14.66 3.23
N LEU A 30 12.90 14.14 2.01
CA LEU A 30 13.46 14.85 0.85
C LEU A 30 12.63 16.06 0.40
N LEU A 31 11.38 16.18 0.87
CA LEU A 31 10.55 17.37 0.63
C LEU A 31 10.99 18.57 1.48
N PHE A 32 11.81 18.34 2.50
CA PHE A 32 12.22 19.36 3.47
C PHE A 32 13.70 19.75 3.31
N PRO A 33 14.06 21.02 3.59
CA PRO A 33 15.45 21.46 3.54
C PRO A 33 16.38 20.64 4.45
N VAL A 34 17.64 20.48 4.03
CA VAL A 34 18.70 19.82 4.82
C VAL A 34 18.88 20.58 6.15
N GLY A 35 19.06 19.85 7.25
CA GLY A 35 19.24 20.42 8.59
C GLY A 35 17.97 20.94 9.27
N SER A 36 16.80 20.82 8.63
CA SER A 36 15.53 21.15 9.29
C SER A 36 15.09 20.04 10.26
N SER A 37 14.51 20.43 11.40
CA SER A 37 13.94 19.48 12.36
C SER A 37 12.83 18.61 11.76
N LEU A 38 12.07 19.15 10.79
CA LEU A 38 11.04 18.41 10.06
C LEU A 38 11.63 17.28 9.22
N ARG A 39 12.79 17.50 8.59
CA ARG A 39 13.47 16.46 7.81
C ARG A 39 13.86 15.27 8.67
N GLU A 40 14.44 15.53 9.85
CA GLU A 40 14.81 14.47 10.80
C GLU A 40 13.60 13.69 11.31
N GLN A 41 12.50 14.38 11.63
CA GLN A 41 11.25 13.72 12.05
C GLN A 41 10.67 12.86 10.91
N CYS A 42 10.68 13.36 9.68
CA CYS A 42 10.20 12.63 8.51
C CYS A 42 11.05 11.40 8.21
N ALA A 43 12.38 11.50 8.34
CA ALA A 43 13.30 10.39 8.17
C ALA A 43 13.03 9.27 9.20
N LYS A 44 12.67 9.64 10.42
CA LYS A 44 12.23 8.72 11.49
C LYS A 44 10.81 8.14 11.28
N GLY A 45 10.13 8.47 10.18
CA GLY A 45 8.80 7.93 9.86
C GLY A 45 7.61 8.67 10.49
N ALA A 46 7.79 9.92 10.94
CA ALA A 46 6.73 10.70 11.56
C ALA A 46 5.51 10.88 10.65
N VAL A 47 5.70 11.02 9.34
CA VAL A 47 4.60 11.18 8.37
C VAL A 47 3.70 9.94 8.33
N VAL A 48 4.31 8.75 8.21
CA VAL A 48 3.58 7.47 8.17
C VAL A 48 2.86 7.23 9.50
N THR A 49 3.53 7.53 10.63
CA THR A 49 2.94 7.42 11.96
C THR A 49 1.72 8.33 12.11
N LYS A 50 1.82 9.60 11.70
CA LYS A 50 0.68 10.54 11.71
C LYS A 50 -0.43 10.09 10.76
N LEU A 51 -0.10 9.53 9.61
CA LEU A 51 -1.10 9.00 8.66
C LEU A 51 -1.91 7.84 9.27
N ILE A 52 -1.23 6.91 9.95
CA ILE A 52 -1.87 5.79 10.66
C ILE A 52 -2.74 6.29 11.81
N GLN A 53 -2.24 7.25 12.60
CA GLN A 53 -3.02 7.87 13.68
C GLN A 53 -4.27 8.57 13.14
N HIS A 54 -4.13 9.33 12.06
CA HIS A 54 -5.25 10.00 11.42
C HIS A 54 -6.28 9.00 10.89
N CYS A 55 -5.85 7.85 10.36
CA CYS A 55 -6.76 6.78 9.94
C CYS A 55 -7.68 6.31 11.09
N LYS A 56 -7.15 6.22 12.32
CA LYS A 56 -7.97 5.89 13.51
C LYS A 56 -9.03 6.97 13.78
N THR A 57 -8.66 8.24 13.66
CA THR A 57 -9.58 9.38 13.82
C THR A 57 -10.66 9.41 12.74
N LEU A 58 -10.31 9.13 11.48
CA LEU A 58 -11.26 9.04 10.37
C LEU A 58 -12.33 7.98 10.62
N MET A 59 -11.95 6.84 11.21
CA MET A 59 -12.91 5.80 11.59
C MET A 59 -13.87 6.26 12.69
N GLN A 60 -13.35 6.90 13.75
CA GLN A 60 -14.18 7.40 14.85
C GLN A 60 -15.20 8.44 14.36
N ASN A 61 -14.78 9.27 13.40
CA ASN A 61 -15.63 10.27 12.76
C ASN A 61 -16.49 9.73 11.60
N LYS A 62 -16.50 8.42 11.37
CA LYS A 62 -17.28 7.74 10.29
C LYS A 62 -17.01 8.30 8.88
N GLN A 63 -15.78 8.72 8.60
CA GLN A 63 -15.35 9.22 7.28
C GLN A 63 -14.86 8.07 6.39
N ASP A 64 -15.78 7.16 6.04
CA ASP A 64 -15.45 5.89 5.40
C ASP A 64 -14.69 6.03 4.07
N ASN A 65 -15.09 6.98 3.22
CA ASN A 65 -14.44 7.22 1.93
C ASN A 65 -12.95 7.60 2.09
N LEU A 66 -12.64 8.45 3.07
CA LEU A 66 -11.27 8.87 3.33
C LEU A 66 -10.47 7.74 4.00
N CYS A 67 -11.07 7.04 4.96
CA CYS A 67 -10.46 5.89 5.61
C CYS A 67 -10.08 4.81 4.58
N THR A 68 -10.99 4.45 3.68
CA THR A 68 -10.75 3.50 2.58
C THR A 68 -9.58 3.94 1.69
N ARG A 69 -9.50 5.24 1.35
CA ARG A 69 -8.40 5.79 0.55
C ARG A 69 -7.06 5.70 1.28
N VAL A 70 -7.01 6.05 2.56
CA VAL A 70 -5.79 5.96 3.38
C VAL A 70 -5.32 4.51 3.50
N LEU A 71 -6.22 3.57 3.82
CA LEU A 71 -5.90 2.15 3.88
C LEU A 71 -5.39 1.61 2.53
N GLN A 72 -6.01 2.04 1.43
CA GLN A 72 -5.54 1.67 0.10
C GLN A 72 -4.13 2.21 -0.19
N THR A 73 -3.81 3.43 0.22
CA THR A 73 -2.46 3.99 0.10
C THR A 73 -1.45 3.19 0.92
N LEU A 74 -1.78 2.84 2.18
CA LEU A 74 -0.92 1.99 3.02
C LEU A 74 -0.67 0.61 2.37
N CYS A 75 -1.70 -0.01 1.79
CA CYS A 75 -1.52 -1.26 1.03
C CYS A 75 -0.60 -1.07 -0.17
N ARG A 76 -0.75 0.02 -0.92
CA ARG A 76 0.10 0.33 -2.09
C ARG A 76 1.56 0.53 -1.67
N MET A 77 1.83 1.08 -0.50
CA MET A 77 3.19 1.20 0.03
C MET A 77 3.90 -0.16 0.13
N CYS A 78 3.21 -1.24 0.52
CA CYS A 78 3.76 -2.60 0.54
C CYS A 78 3.85 -3.26 -0.85
N SER A 79 2.91 -2.97 -1.76
CA SER A 79 2.76 -3.72 -3.02
C SER A 79 3.46 -3.08 -4.22
N CYS A 80 3.78 -1.80 -4.18
CA CYS A 80 4.26 -1.05 -5.35
C CYS A 80 5.73 -1.26 -5.70
N THR A 81 6.50 -2.00 -4.90
CA THR A 81 7.93 -2.24 -5.15
C THR A 81 8.21 -3.00 -6.44
N LYS A 82 7.22 -3.68 -7.03
CA LYS A 82 7.41 -4.61 -8.17
C LYS A 82 6.65 -4.18 -9.45
N GLN A 83 6.27 -2.90 -9.60
CA GLN A 83 5.51 -2.46 -10.78
C GLN A 83 6.41 -2.20 -12.00
N ASN A 84 6.29 -3.05 -13.02
CA ASN A 84 6.87 -2.83 -14.33
C ASN A 84 5.98 -1.85 -15.12
N PHE A 85 6.41 -0.60 -15.22
CA PHE A 85 5.74 0.40 -16.06
C PHE A 85 6.20 0.29 -17.52
N SER A 86 5.36 0.75 -18.44
CA SER A 86 5.81 1.03 -19.81
C SER A 86 6.89 2.13 -19.79
N GLU A 87 7.67 2.24 -20.87
CA GLU A 87 8.70 3.26 -21.00
C GLU A 87 8.16 4.69 -20.76
N GLN A 88 7.00 5.01 -21.34
CA GLN A 88 6.32 6.30 -21.14
C GLN A 88 5.88 6.51 -19.68
N GLY A 89 5.41 5.45 -19.00
CA GLY A 89 5.05 5.50 -17.58
C GLY A 89 6.28 5.74 -16.70
N GLN A 90 7.40 5.08 -17.00
CA GLN A 90 8.66 5.27 -16.28
C GLN A 90 9.20 6.69 -16.47
N GLN A 91 9.16 7.23 -17.70
CA GLN A 91 9.55 8.61 -17.99
C GLN A 91 8.67 9.62 -17.23
N LEU A 92 7.35 9.42 -17.21
CA LEU A 92 6.43 10.27 -16.44
C LEU A 92 6.75 10.23 -14.94
N ARG A 93 6.94 9.03 -14.38
CA ARG A 93 7.28 8.83 -12.98
C ARG A 93 8.57 9.58 -12.62
N LEU A 94 9.65 9.39 -13.40
CA LEU A 94 10.93 10.07 -13.18
C LEU A 94 10.80 11.61 -13.24
N LYS A 95 10.07 12.12 -14.23
CA LYS A 95 9.83 13.58 -14.37
C LYS A 95 9.06 14.15 -13.18
N LEU A 96 8.05 13.44 -12.69
CA LEU A 96 7.27 13.86 -11.52
C LEU A 96 8.12 13.81 -10.25
N LEU A 97 8.89 12.74 -10.03
CA LEU A 97 9.78 12.64 -8.88
C LEU A 97 10.84 13.75 -8.87
N GLN A 98 11.41 14.07 -10.02
CA GLN A 98 12.34 15.21 -10.16
C GLN A 98 11.67 16.53 -9.78
N ARG A 99 10.39 16.70 -10.12
CA ARG A 99 9.63 17.89 -9.74
C ARG A 99 9.32 17.96 -8.25
N TYR A 100 9.03 16.83 -7.61
CA TYR A 100 8.72 16.78 -6.17
C TYR A 100 9.96 16.95 -5.29
N PHE A 101 11.07 16.28 -5.60
CA PHE A 101 12.28 16.30 -4.78
C PHE A 101 13.35 17.30 -5.24
N GLY A 102 13.23 17.81 -6.47
CA GLY A 102 14.20 18.74 -7.04
C GLY A 102 15.63 18.17 -7.09
N PRO A 103 16.67 19.04 -7.10
CA PRO A 103 18.07 18.63 -7.03
C PRO A 103 18.43 17.87 -5.73
N HIS A 104 17.62 18.05 -4.69
CA HIS A 104 17.81 17.48 -3.35
C HIS A 104 17.38 16.00 -3.27
N GLY A 105 16.65 15.50 -4.28
CA GLY A 105 16.34 14.09 -4.46
C GLY A 105 17.53 13.26 -4.98
N ARG A 106 18.66 13.91 -5.28
CA ARG A 106 19.93 13.20 -5.50
C ARG A 106 20.40 12.70 -4.14
N LEU A 107 20.32 11.39 -3.95
CA LEU A 107 20.87 10.66 -2.80
C LEU A 107 22.29 11.16 -2.47
N GLU A 108 22.40 12.09 -1.51
CA GLU A 108 23.66 12.44 -0.86
C GLU A 108 24.05 11.28 0.09
N ARG A 109 24.50 10.16 -0.47
CA ARG A 109 25.25 9.15 0.29
C ARG A 109 26.72 9.09 -0.10
N HIS A 110 27.22 10.10 -0.81
CA HIS A 110 28.62 10.19 -1.25
C HIS A 110 29.32 11.49 -0.81
N GLN A 111 29.00 12.04 0.37
CA GLN A 111 29.74 13.15 0.99
C GLN A 111 30.49 12.73 2.27
N THR A 112 30.96 11.48 2.30
CA THR A 112 32.08 11.11 3.17
C THR A 112 33.13 10.46 2.28
N LEU A 113 34.31 11.10 2.19
CA LEU A 113 35.49 10.75 1.40
C LEU A 113 35.60 11.43 0.01
N ALA A 114 35.79 12.74 -0.02
CA ALA A 114 36.55 13.41 -1.09
C ALA A 114 36.96 14.82 -0.63
N ASP A 115 37.80 14.87 0.40
CA ASP A 115 38.64 16.05 0.64
C ASP A 115 39.88 15.90 -0.26
N GLY A 116 40.17 16.91 -1.07
CA GLY A 116 41.39 17.00 -1.88
C GLY A 116 41.25 16.70 -3.38
N LEU A 117 41.18 17.77 -4.19
CA LEU A 117 42.11 18.13 -5.28
C LEU A 117 41.41 18.88 -6.44
N GLU A 118 42.01 20.02 -6.75
CA GLU A 118 41.77 20.90 -7.89
C GLU A 118 41.93 20.16 -9.24
N GLY A 119 41.17 20.57 -10.27
CA GLY A 119 41.44 20.08 -11.64
C GLY A 119 40.38 20.41 -12.70
N LEU A 120 40.66 21.44 -13.48
CA LEU A 120 39.99 21.90 -14.71
C LEU A 120 39.67 20.83 -15.79
N LYS A 121 38.57 21.10 -16.52
CA LYS A 121 38.18 20.67 -17.90
C LYS A 121 37.53 19.29 -18.11
N SER A 122 36.24 19.28 -18.48
CA SER A 122 35.81 18.97 -19.86
C SER A 122 34.28 18.99 -20.01
N SER A 123 33.83 19.79 -20.97
CA SER A 123 32.47 19.88 -21.49
C SER A 123 32.29 18.85 -22.60
N SER A 124 31.56 17.75 -22.34
CA SER A 124 30.85 16.93 -23.37
C SER A 124 30.23 15.60 -22.89
N HIS A 125 30.16 15.29 -21.59
CA HIS A 125 29.60 14.00 -21.13
C HIS A 125 28.73 14.08 -19.84
N GLN A 126 27.80 15.03 -19.77
CA GLN A 126 26.84 15.13 -18.63
C GLN A 126 25.42 14.62 -18.92
N GLU A 127 25.20 13.91 -20.03
CA GLU A 127 23.92 13.22 -20.33
C GLU A 127 23.92 11.74 -19.96
N LYS A 128 24.86 11.29 -19.11
CA LYS A 128 24.82 9.93 -18.57
C LYS A 128 23.98 9.91 -17.29
N GLU A 129 22.77 9.37 -17.47
CA GLU A 129 22.04 8.61 -16.46
C GLU A 129 21.55 9.43 -15.25
N PHE A 130 20.54 10.26 -15.49
CA PHE A 130 19.61 10.72 -14.44
C PHE A 130 18.73 9.54 -13.99
N GLU A 131 19.34 8.48 -13.49
CA GLU A 131 18.60 7.46 -12.76
C GLU A 131 18.52 7.89 -11.31
N MET A 132 17.45 8.63 -11.00
CA MET A 132 16.92 8.64 -9.65
C MET A 132 16.43 7.22 -9.34
N ARG A 133 17.37 6.30 -9.08
CA ARG A 133 17.06 5.01 -8.49
C ARG A 133 16.62 5.34 -7.08
N ILE A 134 15.32 5.59 -6.91
CA ILE A 134 14.67 5.28 -5.65
C ILE A 134 14.98 3.81 -5.46
N GLU A 135 16.02 3.54 -4.65
CA GLU A 135 16.58 2.22 -4.39
C GLU A 135 15.43 1.22 -4.26
N GLU A 136 15.56 0.06 -4.90
CA GLU A 136 14.61 -1.03 -4.73
C GLU A 136 14.48 -1.30 -3.23
N ARG A 137 13.39 -0.81 -2.64
CA ARG A 137 13.19 -0.89 -1.20
C ARG A 137 12.80 -2.32 -0.87
N SER A 138 13.51 -2.95 0.05
CA SER A 138 13.12 -4.29 0.50
C SER A 138 11.69 -4.27 1.03
N LEU A 139 10.88 -5.25 0.59
CA LEU A 139 9.53 -5.45 1.13
C LEU A 139 9.57 -5.57 2.66
N TYR A 140 10.59 -6.27 3.17
CA TYR A 140 10.80 -6.45 4.61
C TYR A 140 10.93 -5.12 5.35
N ASP A 141 11.75 -4.19 4.84
CA ASP A 141 11.97 -2.89 5.48
C ASP A 141 10.72 -2.02 5.45
N ILE A 142 9.99 -2.05 4.33
CA ILE A 142 8.71 -1.34 4.20
C ILE A 142 7.72 -1.85 5.24
N GLN A 143 7.55 -3.17 5.34
CA GLN A 143 6.66 -3.80 6.31
C GLN A 143 7.06 -3.46 7.74
N CYS A 144 8.36 -3.48 8.07
CA CYS A 144 8.87 -3.08 9.38
C CYS A 144 8.56 -1.61 9.68
N ARG A 145 8.81 -0.68 8.75
CA ARG A 145 8.51 0.75 8.94
C ARG A 145 7.03 1.00 9.18
N LEU A 146 6.14 0.35 8.43
CA LEU A 146 4.70 0.46 8.64
C LEU A 146 4.27 -0.14 9.97
N ASN A 147 4.85 -1.28 10.36
CA ASN A 147 4.59 -1.93 11.63
C ASN A 147 5.04 -1.06 12.82
N ASP A 148 6.26 -0.51 12.76
CA ASP A 148 6.82 0.38 13.78
C ASP A 148 6.01 1.67 13.90
N ALA A 149 5.38 2.12 12.81
CA ALA A 149 4.43 3.23 12.78
C ALA A 149 3.01 2.86 13.31
N GLY A 150 2.77 1.60 13.68
CA GLY A 150 1.54 1.13 14.32
C GLY A 150 0.49 0.52 13.38
N ALA A 151 0.87 0.07 12.17
CA ALA A 151 -0.08 -0.47 11.20
C ALA A 151 -0.73 -1.79 11.65
N SER A 152 0.01 -2.65 12.36
CA SER A 152 -0.52 -3.90 12.92
C SER A 152 -1.59 -3.65 13.99
N ASP A 153 -1.35 -2.69 14.89
CA ASP A 153 -2.34 -2.24 15.87
C ASP A 153 -3.57 -1.63 15.18
N LEU A 154 -3.38 -0.79 14.15
CA LEU A 154 -4.48 -0.22 13.37
C LEU A 154 -5.37 -1.31 12.77
N VAL A 155 -4.80 -2.36 12.17
CA VAL A 155 -5.57 -3.48 11.60
C VAL A 155 -6.43 -4.17 12.66
N ILE A 156 -5.85 -4.46 13.83
CA ILE A 156 -6.57 -5.11 14.93
C ILE A 156 -7.70 -4.20 15.44
N ASP A 157 -7.41 -2.92 15.64
CA ASP A 157 -8.40 -1.93 16.07
C ASP A 157 -9.52 -1.81 15.03
N ILE A 158 -9.22 -1.81 13.72
CA ILE A 158 -10.24 -1.79 12.67
C ILE A 158 -11.14 -3.01 12.75
N ILE A 159 -10.58 -4.21 12.81
CA ILE A 159 -11.37 -5.45 12.78
C ILE A 159 -12.27 -5.54 14.02
N THR A 160 -11.77 -5.08 15.16
CA THR A 160 -12.48 -5.12 16.45
C THR A 160 -13.66 -4.14 16.51
N ASN A 161 -13.56 -2.99 15.86
CA ASN A 161 -14.59 -1.93 15.90
C ASN A 161 -15.73 -2.12 14.87
N GLU A 162 -16.00 -3.34 14.43
CA GLU A 162 -17.11 -3.71 13.51
C GLU A 162 -17.37 -2.70 12.36
N PRO A 163 -16.38 -2.46 11.48
CA PRO A 163 -16.43 -1.37 10.50
C PRO A 163 -17.41 -1.68 9.36
N SER A 164 -17.58 -0.74 8.42
CA SER A 164 -18.28 -1.03 7.17
C SER A 164 -17.58 -2.14 6.37
N ARG A 165 -18.33 -2.82 5.49
CA ARG A 165 -17.81 -3.95 4.69
C ARG A 165 -16.58 -3.54 3.87
N GLU A 166 -16.59 -2.33 3.32
CA GLU A 166 -15.50 -1.82 2.50
C GLU A 166 -14.22 -1.62 3.31
N ILE A 167 -14.30 -0.92 4.45
CA ILE A 167 -13.16 -0.72 5.36
C ILE A 167 -12.62 -2.06 5.86
N PHE A 168 -13.50 -2.99 6.24
CA PHE A 168 -13.09 -4.33 6.64
C PHE A 168 -12.24 -5.02 5.58
N ILE A 169 -12.69 -5.01 4.32
CA ILE A 169 -11.95 -5.60 3.20
C ILE A 169 -10.58 -4.91 3.02
N LYS A 170 -10.51 -3.57 3.13
CA LYS A 170 -9.24 -2.85 3.04
C LYS A 170 -8.29 -3.18 4.19
N ALA A 171 -8.80 -3.33 5.41
CA ALA A 171 -7.99 -3.73 6.56
C ALA A 171 -7.43 -5.15 6.42
N ILE A 172 -8.22 -6.10 5.90
CA ILE A 172 -7.74 -7.45 5.60
C ILE A 172 -6.66 -7.43 4.49
N HIS A 173 -6.82 -6.60 3.46
CA HIS A 173 -5.78 -6.42 2.45
C HIS A 173 -4.48 -5.83 3.03
N LEU A 174 -4.59 -4.87 3.95
CA LEU A 174 -3.43 -4.32 4.64
C LEU A 174 -2.75 -5.39 5.50
N ALA A 175 -3.51 -6.17 6.27
CA ALA A 175 -3.00 -7.29 7.06
C ALA A 175 -2.24 -8.30 6.18
N LYS A 176 -2.83 -8.69 5.04
CA LYS A 176 -2.20 -9.57 4.05
C LYS A 176 -0.89 -8.99 3.52
N ALA A 177 -0.87 -7.69 3.20
CA ALA A 177 0.30 -7.03 2.65
C ALA A 177 1.43 -6.89 3.69
N LEU A 178 1.08 -6.61 4.96
CA LEU A 178 2.04 -6.54 6.07
C LEU A 178 2.66 -7.90 6.40
N LEU A 179 1.88 -8.99 6.27
CA LEU A 179 2.32 -10.36 6.57
C LEU A 179 2.83 -11.13 5.33
N LEU A 180 2.89 -10.47 4.17
CA LEU A 180 3.35 -11.08 2.92
C LEU A 180 4.79 -11.58 3.07
N GLU A 181 5.09 -12.75 2.51
CA GLU A 181 6.40 -13.43 2.63
C GLU A 181 6.81 -13.77 4.09
N GLY A 182 5.91 -13.61 5.08
CA GLY A 182 6.12 -14.12 6.43
C GLY A 182 7.04 -13.28 7.31
N ASN A 183 6.93 -11.95 7.25
CA ASN A 183 7.72 -11.04 8.09
C ASN A 183 7.55 -11.30 9.60
N ASP A 184 8.62 -11.76 10.24
CA ASP A 184 8.66 -12.20 11.63
C ASP A 184 8.38 -11.07 12.62
N ARG A 185 8.93 -9.87 12.38
CA ARG A 185 8.69 -8.68 13.23
C ARG A 185 7.22 -8.27 13.23
N VAL A 186 6.58 -8.32 12.07
CA VAL A 186 5.15 -8.02 11.93
C VAL A 186 4.33 -9.11 12.63
N GLN A 187 4.62 -10.39 12.39
CA GLN A 187 3.94 -11.50 13.04
C GLN A 187 4.01 -11.40 14.56
N GLN A 188 5.20 -11.11 15.10
CA GLN A 188 5.42 -10.94 16.54
C GLN A 188 4.60 -9.77 17.10
N SER A 189 4.43 -8.70 16.33
CA SER A 189 3.62 -7.54 16.73
C SER A 189 2.14 -7.89 16.83
N PHE A 190 1.59 -8.60 15.83
CA PHE A 190 0.22 -9.14 15.90
C PHE A 190 0.05 -10.09 17.09
N TYR A 191 0.97 -11.03 17.27
CA TYR A 191 0.94 -12.00 18.38
C TYR A 191 0.96 -11.28 19.74
N ASN A 192 1.91 -10.37 19.94
CA ASN A 192 2.03 -9.60 21.18
C ASN A 192 0.77 -8.79 21.45
N ARG A 193 0.19 -8.15 20.44
CA ARG A 193 -1.02 -7.34 20.59
C ARG A 193 -2.24 -8.18 20.95
N LEU A 194 -2.42 -9.34 20.31
CA LEU A 194 -3.55 -10.25 20.59
C LEU A 194 -3.37 -11.00 21.91
N LYS A 195 -2.13 -11.27 22.33
CA LYS A 195 -1.83 -11.88 23.63
C LYS A 195 -2.13 -10.95 24.81
N LYS A 196 -2.15 -9.63 24.60
CA LYS A 196 -2.60 -8.68 25.64
C LYS A 196 -4.03 -9.02 26.05
N LYS A 197 -4.31 -8.85 27.35
CA LYS A 197 -5.61 -9.14 27.94
C LYS A 197 -6.72 -8.39 27.18
N ASP A 198 -7.85 -9.07 26.96
CA ASP A 198 -9.07 -8.54 26.33
C ASP A 198 -8.96 -8.08 24.86
N ALA A 199 -7.84 -8.34 24.17
CA ALA A 199 -7.67 -7.97 22.76
C ALA A 199 -8.08 -9.08 21.77
N HIS A 200 -7.78 -10.35 22.09
CA HIS A 200 -8.00 -11.48 21.18
C HIS A 200 -9.46 -11.85 21.02
N GLU A 201 -10.23 -11.91 22.11
CA GLU A 201 -11.63 -12.35 22.09
C GLU A 201 -12.50 -11.50 21.13
N PRO A 202 -12.55 -10.15 21.23
CA PRO A 202 -13.39 -9.37 20.34
C PRO A 202 -12.88 -9.38 18.89
N PHE A 203 -11.56 -9.48 18.69
CA PHE A 203 -10.96 -9.64 17.36
C PHE A 203 -11.44 -10.94 16.67
N PHE A 204 -11.30 -12.09 17.35
CA PHE A 204 -11.71 -13.38 16.78
C PHE A 204 -13.24 -13.49 16.65
N LYS A 205 -14.00 -12.91 17.58
CA LYS A 205 -15.46 -12.82 17.50
C LYS A 205 -15.90 -12.04 16.27
N ALA A 206 -15.29 -10.89 15.98
CA ALA A 206 -15.59 -10.08 14.81
C ALA A 206 -15.33 -10.84 13.50
N ILE A 207 -14.20 -11.57 13.41
CA ILE A 207 -13.88 -12.40 12.24
C ILE A 207 -14.88 -13.56 12.10
N SER A 208 -15.14 -14.29 13.19
CA SER A 208 -16.07 -15.42 13.21
C SER A 208 -17.47 -14.99 12.76
N HIS A 209 -17.97 -13.87 13.29
CA HIS A 209 -19.25 -13.31 12.91
C HIS A 209 -19.33 -12.98 11.40
N ARG A 210 -18.24 -12.44 10.82
CA ARG A 210 -18.19 -12.15 9.38
C ARG A 210 -18.20 -13.41 8.53
N ILE A 211 -17.48 -14.46 8.95
CA ILE A 211 -17.47 -15.76 8.29
C ILE A 211 -18.87 -16.39 8.35
N GLN A 212 -19.50 -16.40 9.52
CA GLN A 212 -20.86 -16.93 9.69
C GLN A 212 -21.87 -16.20 8.81
N THR A 213 -21.78 -14.86 8.76
CA THR A 213 -22.63 -14.04 7.90
C THR A 213 -22.44 -14.39 6.43
N ALA A 214 -21.20 -14.58 5.97
CA ALA A 214 -20.91 -14.99 4.60
C ALA A 214 -21.47 -16.40 4.29
N GLN A 215 -21.31 -17.34 5.22
CA GLN A 215 -21.84 -18.70 5.09
C GLN A 215 -23.38 -18.69 5.01
N ASN A 216 -24.06 -17.90 5.83
CA ASN A 216 -25.52 -17.81 5.83
C ASN A 216 -26.05 -17.21 4.52
N ARG A 217 -25.35 -16.22 3.94
CA ARG A 217 -25.69 -15.67 2.62
C ARG A 217 -25.59 -16.74 1.53
N LEU A 218 -24.50 -17.50 1.49
CA LEU A 218 -24.34 -18.59 0.52
C LEU A 218 -25.44 -19.65 0.64
N LYS A 219 -25.82 -20.04 1.86
CA LYS A 219 -26.95 -20.96 2.09
C LYS A 219 -28.26 -20.40 1.57
N SER A 220 -28.55 -19.12 1.83
CA SER A 220 -29.75 -18.44 1.35
C SER A 220 -29.81 -18.42 -0.19
N ASP A 221 -28.70 -18.07 -0.84
CA ASP A 221 -28.62 -18.02 -2.31
C ASP A 221 -28.86 -19.41 -2.91
N MET A 222 -28.28 -20.47 -2.32
CA MET A 222 -28.49 -21.85 -2.75
C MET A 222 -29.96 -22.29 -2.62
N MET A 223 -30.65 -21.90 -1.54
CA MET A 223 -32.06 -22.22 -1.35
C MET A 223 -32.94 -21.46 -2.36
N SER A 224 -32.66 -20.18 -2.61
CA SER A 224 -33.38 -19.36 -3.59
C SER A 224 -33.20 -19.86 -5.04
N CYS A 225 -32.00 -20.35 -5.38
CA CYS A 225 -31.76 -20.98 -6.68
C CYS A 225 -32.53 -22.31 -6.85
N ASN A 226 -32.89 -22.99 -5.75
CA ASN A 226 -33.63 -24.25 -5.80
C ASN A 226 -35.14 -24.03 -6.04
N GLU A 227 -35.68 -22.87 -5.67
CA GLU A 227 -37.09 -22.50 -5.93
C GLU A 227 -37.35 -22.04 -7.38
N ASN A 228 -36.31 -21.63 -8.12
CA ASN A 228 -36.41 -21.17 -9.51
C ASN A 228 -36.19 -22.26 -10.57
N LYS A 229 -36.17 -23.55 -10.20
CA LYS A 229 -36.05 -24.64 -11.17
C LYS A 229 -37.44 -24.99 -11.72
N PRO A 230 -37.75 -24.78 -13.01
CA PRO A 230 -39.00 -25.29 -13.58
C PRO A 230 -38.99 -26.82 -13.46
N ARG A 231 -40.06 -27.36 -12.85
CA ARG A 231 -40.35 -28.80 -12.87
C ARG A 231 -40.62 -29.22 -14.31
N GLY A 232 -39.59 -29.64 -15.03
CA GLY A 232 -39.74 -30.25 -16.35
C GLY A 232 -38.68 -29.80 -17.33
N GLY A 233 -37.74 -30.69 -17.62
CA GLY A 233 -36.74 -30.49 -18.66
C GLY A 233 -35.53 -31.36 -18.42
N LYS A 234 -35.47 -32.53 -19.09
CA LYS A 234 -34.30 -33.41 -19.12
C LYS A 234 -33.10 -32.60 -19.62
N LEU A 235 -32.14 -32.28 -18.75
CA LEU A 235 -30.86 -31.74 -19.17
C LEU A 235 -29.89 -32.91 -19.34
N LEU A 236 -29.55 -33.24 -20.58
CA LEU A 236 -28.44 -34.12 -20.92
C LEU A 236 -27.16 -33.51 -20.34
N PHE A 237 -26.52 -34.24 -19.42
CA PHE A 237 -25.16 -33.97 -19.01
C PHE A 237 -24.22 -34.35 -20.17
N TYR A 238 -23.70 -33.35 -20.89
CA TYR A 238 -22.43 -33.54 -21.58
C TYR A 238 -21.32 -33.17 -20.61
N LEU A 239 -20.68 -34.21 -20.09
CA LEU A 239 -19.45 -34.16 -19.33
C LEU A 239 -18.31 -33.95 -20.33
N THR A 240 -17.79 -32.74 -20.48
CA THR A 240 -16.47 -32.55 -21.09
C THR A 240 -15.47 -32.50 -19.95
N VAL A 241 -14.81 -33.64 -19.76
CA VAL A 241 -13.61 -33.79 -18.93
C VAL A 241 -12.42 -33.32 -19.75
N VAL A 242 -11.59 -32.48 -19.12
CA VAL A 242 -10.17 -32.12 -19.35
C VAL A 242 -9.62 -32.32 -20.77
#